data_AF-A0A7V9SJG8-F1
#
_entry.id   AF-A0A7V9SJG8-F1
#
_cell.length_a   1.000
_cell.length_b   1.000
_cell.length_c   1.000
_cell.angle_alpha   90.00
_cell.angle_beta   90.00
_cell.angle_gamma   90.00
#
_symmetry.space_group_name_H-M   'P 1'
#
loop_
_entity.id
_entity.type
_entity.pdbx_description
1 polymer ?
#
loop_
_entity_poly.entity_id
_entity_poly.type
_entity_poly.pdbx_seq_one_letter_code
_entity_poly.pdbx_strand_id
1 'polypeptide(L)'
;MAKSLVVVESPAKAKTINKYLGRNYKVLASMGHVRDLPKSKLGVAIDAGFEPSYEVIASRKKVLKELKDAAKDAEQIFVATDPDREGEAIGWHIAEELGSGNQKKIRRLMFNEITKKGVLAALEHPTEINKQMVDAQQARRVLDRLVGYKISPLLWDKVRRGLSAGRVQSVALKLVCDREAEIDRFVSEEYWHITARLAGAQPPEFDAKLLKRDGSAIKVGNQEEADAALADLRRAAWTVASVATRERKKNAVPPFITSKLQQAARFPVKKTMLIAQQLYEGIELPGEGAVGLITYMRTDSTRVSEGALTEVREHIGQKFGPDFVPEKPNFYRAKKDAQDA
;
A
#
# COMPACT_ATOMS: atom_id res chain seq x y z
N MET A 1 0.54 -38.11 13.79
CA MET A 1 -0.30 -36.91 13.96
C MET A 1 0.59 -35.69 13.85
N ALA A 2 0.08 -34.57 13.33
CA ALA A 2 0.85 -33.32 13.31
C ALA A 2 1.12 -32.86 14.76
N LYS A 3 2.35 -32.47 15.06
CA LYS A 3 2.75 -32.02 16.41
C LYS A 3 2.38 -30.56 16.67
N SER A 4 2.30 -29.74 15.62
CA SER A 4 2.06 -28.31 15.76
C SER A 4 0.94 -27.82 14.85
N LEU A 5 0.17 -26.85 15.35
CA LEU A 5 -0.86 -26.15 14.60
C LEU A 5 -0.29 -24.82 14.10
N VAL A 6 -0.49 -24.49 12.83
CA VAL A 6 -0.19 -23.17 12.26
C VAL A 6 -1.49 -22.52 11.81
N VAL A 7 -1.77 -21.31 12.28
CA VAL A 7 -2.99 -20.57 11.96
C VAL A 7 -2.64 -19.34 11.12
N VAL A 8 -3.26 -19.21 9.95
CA VAL A 8 -3.07 -18.11 9.00
C VAL A 8 -4.40 -17.45 8.66
N GLU A 9 -4.40 -16.31 7.98
CA GLU A 9 -5.63 -15.55 7.71
C GLU A 9 -6.45 -16.11 6.55
N SER A 10 -5.79 -16.60 5.50
CA SER A 10 -6.44 -16.99 4.25
C SER A 10 -6.15 -18.44 3.84
N PRO A 11 -7.07 -19.08 3.08
CA PRO A 11 -6.82 -20.41 2.53
C PRO A 11 -5.67 -20.47 1.53
N ALA A 12 -5.44 -19.41 0.75
CA ALA A 12 -4.34 -19.36 -0.21
C ALA A 12 -2.98 -19.39 0.51
N LYS A 13 -2.83 -18.55 1.55
CA LYS A 13 -1.67 -18.54 2.44
C LYS A 13 -1.47 -19.90 3.11
N ALA A 14 -2.54 -20.55 3.54
CA ALA A 14 -2.47 -21.89 4.14
C ALA A 14 -1.92 -22.92 3.15
N LYS A 15 -2.40 -22.90 1.90
CA LYS A 15 -1.94 -23.81 0.85
C LYS A 15 -0.46 -23.63 0.54
N THR A 16 -0.01 -22.38 0.37
CA THR A 16 1.40 -22.05 0.07
C THR A 16 2.32 -22.46 1.22
N ILE A 17 1.96 -22.13 2.46
CA ILE A 17 2.78 -22.48 3.64
C ILE A 17 2.82 -24.00 3.84
N ASN A 18 1.69 -24.71 3.66
CA ASN A 18 1.63 -26.16 3.80
C ASN A 18 2.51 -26.91 2.78
N LYS A 19 2.89 -26.28 1.65
CA LYS A 19 3.88 -26.84 0.71
C LYS A 19 5.30 -26.82 1.30
N TYR A 20 5.62 -25.81 2.09
CA TYR A 20 6.94 -25.64 2.70
C TYR A 20 7.07 -26.37 4.03
N LEU A 21 5.96 -26.53 4.75
CA LEU A 21 5.90 -27.25 6.01
C LEU A 21 5.67 -28.74 5.79
N GLY A 22 6.42 -29.57 6.51
CA GLY A 22 6.27 -31.02 6.45
C GLY A 22 5.06 -31.55 7.23
N ARG A 23 4.92 -32.88 7.26
CA ARG A 23 3.81 -33.61 7.94
C ARG A 23 3.68 -33.36 9.44
N ASN A 24 4.66 -32.70 10.06
CA ASN A 24 4.65 -32.35 11.49
C ASN A 24 3.75 -31.14 11.80
N TYR A 25 3.29 -30.40 10.79
CA TYR A 25 2.47 -29.22 10.95
C TYR A 25 1.08 -29.42 10.35
N LYS A 26 0.05 -28.93 11.04
CA LYS A 26 -1.31 -28.78 10.50
C LYS A 26 -1.55 -27.29 10.27
N VAL A 27 -1.79 -26.89 9.03
CA VAL A 27 -2.02 -25.48 8.68
C VAL A 27 -3.51 -25.23 8.48
N LEU A 28 -4.11 -24.30 9.24
CA LEU A 28 -5.52 -23.93 9.17
C LEU A 28 -5.69 -22.42 8.95
N ALA A 29 -6.76 -22.03 8.27
CA ALA A 29 -7.08 -20.62 8.00
C ALA A 29 -8.20 -20.10 8.92
N SER A 30 -8.01 -18.93 9.53
CA SER A 30 -9.02 -18.26 10.36
C SER A 30 -10.11 -17.55 9.56
N MET A 31 -9.88 -17.34 8.26
CA MET A 31 -10.70 -16.53 7.36
C MET A 31 -10.77 -15.05 7.81
N GLY A 32 -9.62 -14.50 8.21
CA GLY A 32 -9.45 -13.15 8.75
C GLY A 32 -9.86 -13.06 10.22
N HIS A 33 -10.52 -11.96 10.59
CA HIS A 33 -11.04 -11.74 11.95
C HIS A 33 -12.03 -12.84 12.36
N VAL A 34 -11.87 -13.35 13.59
CA VAL A 34 -12.78 -14.34 14.22
C VAL A 34 -13.79 -13.69 15.16
N ARG A 35 -13.49 -12.49 15.67
CA ARG A 35 -14.36 -11.68 16.53
C ARG A 35 -14.30 -10.21 16.12
N ASP A 36 -15.36 -9.47 16.39
CA ASP A 36 -15.46 -8.03 16.17
C ASP A 36 -16.38 -7.41 17.23
N LEU A 37 -16.40 -6.08 17.30
CA LEU A 37 -17.34 -5.34 18.12
C LEU A 37 -18.79 -5.62 17.66
N PRO A 38 -19.78 -5.65 18.57
CA PRO A 38 -21.18 -5.90 18.24
C PRO A 38 -21.70 -4.95 17.16
N LYS A 39 -22.62 -5.45 16.32
CA LYS A 39 -23.18 -4.66 15.21
C LYS A 39 -24.25 -3.66 15.67
N SER A 40 -25.01 -3.99 16.70
CA SER A 40 -26.21 -3.25 17.15
C SER A 40 -25.99 -2.37 18.38
N LYS A 41 -24.81 -2.44 19.00
CA LYS A 41 -24.45 -1.69 20.21
C LYS A 41 -23.08 -1.05 20.02
N LEU A 42 -22.78 -0.02 20.82
CA LEU A 42 -21.48 0.64 20.78
C LEU A 42 -20.32 -0.35 21.00
N GLY A 43 -20.46 -1.26 21.97
CA GLY A 43 -19.47 -2.30 22.26
C GLY A 43 -18.17 -1.76 22.86
N VAL A 44 -18.18 -0.55 23.41
CA VAL A 44 -17.03 0.10 24.05
C VAL A 44 -17.51 0.72 25.35
N ALA A 45 -16.91 0.33 26.47
CA ALA A 45 -17.22 0.87 27.79
C ALA A 45 -16.46 2.18 28.03
N ILE A 46 -17.07 3.32 27.67
CA ILE A 46 -16.45 4.65 27.76
C ILE A 46 -16.02 4.97 29.19
N ASP A 47 -16.86 4.66 30.17
CA ASP A 47 -16.61 4.97 31.58
C ASP A 47 -15.66 3.97 32.28
N ALA A 48 -15.28 2.89 31.59
CA ALA A 48 -14.39 1.85 32.07
C ALA A 48 -13.13 1.74 31.18
N GLY A 49 -12.48 2.88 30.93
CA GLY A 49 -11.19 2.91 30.22
C GLY A 49 -11.26 2.50 28.74
N PHE A 50 -12.42 2.66 28.10
CA PHE A 50 -12.66 2.30 26.69
C PHE A 50 -12.54 0.80 26.39
N GLU A 51 -12.82 -0.06 27.38
CA GLU A 51 -12.73 -1.51 27.19
C GLU A 51 -13.69 -1.99 26.08
N PRO A 52 -13.17 -2.65 25.01
CA PRO A 52 -14.00 -3.16 23.93
C PRO A 52 -14.62 -4.52 24.28
N SER A 53 -15.92 -4.66 24.06
CA SER A 53 -16.61 -5.95 24.13
C SER A 53 -16.63 -6.59 22.74
N TYR A 54 -15.96 -7.72 22.58
CA TYR A 54 -15.93 -8.48 21.33
C TYR A 54 -16.94 -9.62 21.33
N GLU A 55 -17.52 -9.88 20.17
CA GLU A 55 -18.38 -11.03 19.92
C GLU A 55 -17.79 -11.88 18.79
N VAL A 56 -17.89 -13.20 18.92
CA VAL A 56 -17.51 -14.13 17.85
C VAL A 56 -18.39 -13.87 16.63
N ILE A 57 -17.76 -13.66 15.48
CA ILE A 57 -18.47 -13.44 14.23
C ILE A 57 -19.25 -14.73 13.88
N ALA A 58 -20.57 -14.61 13.69
CA ALA A 58 -21.45 -15.77 13.51
C ALA A 58 -20.99 -16.72 12.38
N SER A 59 -20.54 -16.15 11.25
CA SER A 59 -20.02 -16.92 10.11
C SER A 59 -18.67 -17.59 10.35
N ARG A 60 -18.00 -17.31 11.48
CA ARG A 60 -16.69 -17.86 11.86
C ARG A 60 -16.76 -18.93 12.94
N LYS A 61 -17.94 -19.21 13.51
CA LYS A 61 -18.11 -20.24 14.57
C LYS A 61 -17.60 -21.63 14.17
N LYS A 62 -17.85 -22.07 12.93
CA LYS A 62 -17.39 -23.38 12.43
C LYS A 62 -15.86 -23.44 12.34
N VAL A 63 -15.25 -22.39 11.78
CA VAL A 63 -13.78 -22.26 11.68
C VAL A 63 -13.17 -22.25 13.07
N LEU A 64 -13.75 -21.50 14.01
CA LEU A 64 -13.23 -21.43 15.36
C LEU A 64 -13.32 -22.77 16.11
N LYS A 65 -14.41 -23.53 15.89
CA LYS A 65 -14.52 -24.89 16.44
C LYS A 65 -13.39 -25.79 15.93
N GLU A 66 -13.12 -25.75 14.62
CA GLU A 66 -12.03 -26.53 14.01
C GLU A 66 -10.65 -26.13 14.57
N LEU A 67 -10.39 -24.83 14.75
CA LEU A 67 -9.17 -24.32 15.38
C LEU A 67 -9.05 -24.80 16.83
N LYS A 68 -10.12 -24.71 17.62
CA LYS A 68 -10.15 -25.17 19.02
C LYS A 68 -9.90 -26.67 19.13
N ASP A 69 -10.49 -27.47 18.24
CA ASP A 69 -10.30 -28.91 18.22
C ASP A 69 -8.86 -29.27 17.82
N ALA A 70 -8.30 -28.63 16.79
CA ALA A 70 -6.90 -28.83 16.40
C ALA A 70 -5.90 -28.37 17.48
N ALA A 71 -6.22 -27.35 18.26
CA ALA A 71 -5.37 -26.82 19.31
C ALA A 71 -5.24 -27.76 20.53
N LYS A 72 -6.24 -28.61 20.80
CA LYS A 72 -6.20 -29.57 21.91
C LYS A 72 -5.04 -30.55 21.77
N ASP A 73 -4.85 -31.07 20.56
CA ASP A 73 -3.86 -32.10 20.25
C ASP A 73 -2.47 -31.52 19.91
N ALA A 74 -2.36 -30.20 19.79
CA ALA A 74 -1.12 -29.54 19.41
C ALA A 74 -0.17 -29.35 20.60
N GLU A 75 1.11 -29.70 20.40
CA GLU A 75 2.22 -29.39 21.33
C GLU A 75 2.58 -27.90 21.29
N GLN A 76 2.50 -27.29 20.09
CA GLN A 76 2.79 -25.87 19.83
C GLN A 76 1.76 -25.30 18.85
N ILE A 77 1.42 -24.03 19.01
CA ILE A 77 0.49 -23.29 18.15
C ILE A 77 1.19 -22.05 17.62
N PHE A 78 1.31 -21.95 16.30
CA PHE A 78 1.94 -20.83 15.63
C PHE A 78 0.90 -19.95 14.95
N VAL A 79 0.87 -18.67 15.29
CA VAL A 79 0.04 -17.65 14.66
C VAL A 79 0.88 -16.96 13.58
N ALA A 80 0.52 -17.19 12.32
CA ALA A 80 1.22 -16.74 11.12
C ALA A 80 0.37 -15.77 10.29
N THR A 81 -0.30 -14.84 10.97
CA THR A 81 -1.02 -13.71 10.38
C THR A 81 -0.05 -12.71 9.75
N ASP A 82 -0.56 -11.79 8.92
CA ASP A 82 0.23 -10.77 8.23
C ASP A 82 1.07 -9.91 9.20
N PRO A 83 2.25 -9.40 8.78
CA PRO A 83 3.20 -8.70 9.66
C PRO A 83 2.81 -7.23 9.90
N ASP A 84 1.52 -6.92 10.05
CA ASP A 84 1.01 -5.59 10.35
C ASP A 84 0.18 -5.59 11.65
N ARG A 85 -0.29 -4.40 12.07
CA ARG A 85 -1.10 -4.27 13.30
C ARG A 85 -2.46 -4.98 13.18
N GLU A 86 -3.00 -5.11 11.98
CA GLU A 86 -4.28 -5.80 11.72
C GLU A 86 -4.09 -7.31 11.91
N GLY A 87 -3.04 -7.87 11.33
CA GLY A 87 -2.64 -9.27 11.51
C GLY A 87 -2.28 -9.58 12.95
N GLU A 88 -1.64 -8.65 13.67
CA GLU A 88 -1.36 -8.82 15.10
C GLU A 88 -2.64 -8.89 15.94
N ALA A 89 -3.62 -8.03 15.66
CA ALA A 89 -4.92 -8.06 16.32
C ALA A 89 -5.72 -9.33 16.00
N ILE A 90 -5.69 -9.80 14.75
CA ILE A 90 -6.27 -11.10 14.36
C ILE A 90 -5.60 -12.23 15.14
N GLY A 91 -4.27 -12.20 15.22
CA GLY A 91 -3.49 -13.17 15.95
C GLY A 91 -3.84 -13.22 17.44
N TRP A 92 -3.98 -12.05 18.06
CA TRP A 92 -4.43 -11.93 19.44
C TRP A 92 -5.87 -12.43 19.63
N HIS A 93 -6.80 -12.07 18.75
CA HIS A 93 -8.17 -12.57 18.79
C HIS A 93 -8.26 -14.10 18.70
N ILE A 94 -7.44 -14.71 17.85
CA ILE A 94 -7.33 -16.17 17.75
C ILE A 94 -6.79 -16.73 19.06
N ALA A 95 -5.71 -16.15 19.60
CA ALA A 95 -5.10 -16.62 20.85
C ALA A 95 -6.07 -16.58 22.03
N GLU A 96 -6.82 -15.48 22.19
CA GLU A 96 -7.86 -15.34 23.21
C GLU A 96 -8.94 -16.40 23.07
N GLU A 97 -9.43 -16.63 21.85
CA GLU A 97 -10.47 -17.61 21.61
C GLU A 97 -9.99 -19.06 21.79
N LEU A 98 -8.71 -19.36 21.55
CA LEU A 98 -8.14 -20.69 21.82
C LEU A 98 -8.04 -21.00 23.33
N GLY A 99 -8.20 -19.99 24.19
CA GLY A 99 -8.34 -20.13 25.64
C GLY A 99 -7.03 -20.13 26.41
N SER A 100 -7.11 -19.77 27.70
CA SER A 100 -5.97 -19.59 28.61
C SER A 100 -5.07 -20.83 28.75
N GLY A 101 -5.65 -22.03 28.66
CA GLY A 101 -4.90 -23.29 28.69
C GLY A 101 -3.88 -23.46 27.55
N ASN A 102 -4.04 -22.71 26.45
CA ASN A 102 -3.15 -22.76 25.29
C ASN A 102 -2.17 -21.58 25.21
N GLN A 103 -2.29 -20.56 26.07
CA GLN A 103 -1.46 -19.35 25.98
C GLN A 103 0.04 -19.65 26.00
N LYS A 104 0.50 -20.60 26.82
CA LYS A 104 1.91 -21.00 26.90
C LYS A 104 2.41 -21.75 25.64
N LYS A 105 1.52 -22.26 24.81
CA LYS A 105 1.83 -22.97 23.55
C LYS A 105 1.84 -22.04 22.35
N ILE A 106 1.31 -20.81 22.49
CA ILE A 106 1.10 -19.90 21.37
C ILE A 106 2.36 -19.08 21.11
N ARG A 107 2.80 -19.09 19.86
CA ARG A 107 3.92 -18.32 19.34
C ARG A 107 3.52 -17.59 18.06
N ARG A 108 4.19 -16.47 17.76
CA ARG A 108 3.95 -15.63 16.59
C ARG A 108 5.04 -15.88 15.54
N LEU A 109 4.65 -16.03 14.28
CA LEU A 109 5.56 -16.17 13.13
C LEU A 109 5.45 -14.95 12.21
N MET A 110 6.52 -14.18 12.12
CA MET A 110 6.60 -12.98 11.29
C MET A 110 7.42 -13.26 10.03
N PHE A 111 6.87 -12.96 8.85
CA PHE A 111 7.59 -13.04 7.58
C PHE A 111 7.00 -12.07 6.56
N ASN A 112 7.88 -11.42 5.80
CA ASN A 112 7.52 -10.42 4.78
C ASN A 112 7.32 -11.05 3.39
N GLU A 113 7.66 -12.33 3.24
CA GLU A 113 7.50 -13.10 2.01
C GLU A 113 7.13 -14.54 2.34
N ILE A 114 6.38 -15.19 1.45
CA ILE A 114 5.96 -16.57 1.63
C ILE A 114 6.82 -17.45 0.71
N THR A 115 8.10 -17.55 1.07
CA THR A 115 9.09 -18.43 0.44
C THR A 115 9.45 -19.57 1.40
N LYS A 116 10.00 -20.68 0.87
CA LYS A 116 10.48 -21.78 1.73
C LYS A 116 11.51 -21.27 2.76
N LYS A 117 12.43 -20.41 2.32
CA LYS A 117 13.46 -19.81 3.19
C LYS A 117 12.85 -18.91 4.26
N GLY A 118 11.95 -18.00 3.88
CA GLY A 118 11.30 -17.07 4.81
C GLY A 118 10.45 -17.78 5.87
N VAL A 119 9.67 -18.78 5.48
CA VAL A 119 8.81 -19.55 6.40
C VAL A 119 9.64 -20.39 7.37
N LEU A 120 10.70 -21.05 6.91
CA LEU A 120 11.57 -21.85 7.79
C LEU A 120 12.37 -20.97 8.76
N ALA A 121 12.90 -19.84 8.29
CA ALA A 121 13.59 -18.88 9.16
C ALA A 121 12.67 -18.33 10.27
N ALA A 122 11.40 -18.05 9.95
CA ALA A 122 10.42 -17.62 10.95
C ALA A 122 10.16 -18.70 12.01
N LEU A 123 10.16 -19.98 11.64
CA LEU A 123 9.98 -21.10 12.57
C LEU A 123 11.18 -21.31 13.50
N GLU A 124 12.38 -20.92 13.09
CA GLU A 124 13.59 -20.97 13.94
C GLU A 124 13.59 -19.84 14.98
N HIS A 125 12.89 -18.73 14.69
CA HIS A 125 12.84 -17.54 15.54
C HIS A 125 11.39 -17.10 15.85
N PRO A 126 10.56 -17.96 16.48
CA PRO A 126 9.21 -17.60 16.86
C PRO A 126 9.22 -16.49 17.92
N THR A 127 8.34 -15.51 17.77
CA THR A 127 8.18 -14.41 18.72
C THR A 127 6.91 -14.58 19.55
N GLU A 128 6.61 -13.58 20.38
CA GLU A 128 5.33 -13.48 21.08
C GLU A 128 4.42 -12.47 20.38
N ILE A 129 3.13 -12.49 20.73
CA ILE A 129 2.18 -11.51 20.23
C ILE A 129 2.54 -10.14 20.82
N ASN A 130 2.75 -9.15 19.96
CA ASN A 130 3.10 -7.81 20.34
C ASN A 130 1.87 -7.05 20.84
N LYS A 131 1.74 -6.97 22.17
CA LYS A 131 0.61 -6.29 22.82
C LYS A 131 0.49 -4.81 22.43
N GLN A 132 1.59 -4.10 22.17
CA GLN A 132 1.53 -2.69 21.76
C GLN A 132 0.93 -2.54 20.36
N MET A 133 1.24 -3.45 19.44
CA MET A 133 0.64 -3.45 18.10
C MET A 133 -0.86 -3.79 18.16
N VAL A 134 -1.24 -4.75 19.01
CA VAL A 134 -2.65 -5.06 19.30
C VAL A 134 -3.36 -3.82 19.84
N ASP A 135 -2.84 -3.21 20.90
CA ASP A 135 -3.45 -2.05 21.55
C ASP A 135 -3.57 -0.87 20.58
N ALA A 136 -2.58 -0.66 19.70
CA ALA A 136 -2.67 0.35 18.64
C ALA A 136 -3.80 0.07 17.63
N GLN A 137 -4.02 -1.20 17.27
CA GLN A 137 -5.14 -1.60 16.41
C GLN A 137 -6.48 -1.42 17.14
N GLN A 138 -6.57 -1.83 18.41
CA GLN A 138 -7.77 -1.68 19.23
C GLN A 138 -8.12 -0.20 19.43
N ALA A 139 -7.15 0.64 19.74
CA ALA A 139 -7.34 2.09 19.88
C ALA A 139 -7.91 2.70 18.60
N ARG A 140 -7.36 2.32 17.43
CA ARG A 140 -7.92 2.73 16.14
C ARG A 140 -9.37 2.24 15.96
N ARG A 141 -9.64 0.96 16.25
CA ARG A 141 -10.97 0.36 16.10
C ARG A 141 -12.01 1.04 16.99
N VAL A 142 -11.65 1.34 18.24
CA VAL A 142 -12.46 2.06 19.21
C VAL A 142 -12.71 3.50 18.76
N LEU A 143 -11.67 4.22 18.32
CA LEU A 143 -11.80 5.60 17.84
C LEU A 143 -12.76 5.68 16.65
N ASP A 144 -12.58 4.81 15.65
CA ASP A 144 -13.43 4.77 14.47
C ASP A 144 -14.87 4.38 14.84
N ARG A 145 -15.05 3.50 15.83
CA ARG A 145 -16.37 3.13 16.39
C ARG A 145 -17.03 4.34 17.06
N LEU A 146 -16.33 5.09 17.90
CA LEU A 146 -16.87 6.26 18.60
C LEU A 146 -17.31 7.35 17.62
N VAL A 147 -16.49 7.68 16.62
CA VAL A 147 -16.83 8.67 15.59
C VAL A 147 -18.07 8.23 14.81
N GLY A 148 -18.08 6.98 14.32
CA GLY A 148 -19.20 6.45 13.57
C GLY A 148 -20.51 6.47 14.37
N TYR A 149 -20.49 6.00 15.62
CA TYR A 149 -21.69 5.89 16.45
C TYR A 149 -22.20 7.24 16.95
N LYS A 150 -21.31 8.18 17.31
CA LYS A 150 -21.71 9.48 17.87
C LYS A 150 -22.08 10.50 16.79
N ILE A 151 -21.44 10.46 15.62
CA ILE A 151 -21.63 11.50 14.58
C ILE A 151 -22.67 11.09 13.53
N SER A 152 -22.82 9.80 13.20
CA SER A 152 -23.80 9.40 12.17
C SER A 152 -25.25 9.79 12.49
N PRO A 153 -25.76 9.67 13.74
CA PRO A 153 -27.10 10.14 14.09
C PRO A 153 -27.32 11.63 13.82
N LEU A 154 -26.30 12.46 14.05
CA LEU A 154 -26.35 13.89 13.74
C LEU A 154 -26.46 14.12 12.22
N LEU A 155 -25.73 13.36 11.40
CA LEU A 155 -25.85 13.44 9.94
C LEU A 155 -27.23 12.99 9.44
N TRP A 156 -27.87 12.04 10.12
CA TRP A 156 -29.22 11.60 9.79
C TRP A 156 -30.26 12.67 10.05
N ASP A 157 -30.10 13.43 11.14
CA ASP A 157 -30.97 14.55 11.52
C ASP A 157 -30.77 15.76 10.62
N LYS A 158 -29.51 16.13 10.32
CA LYS A 158 -29.17 17.39 9.65
C LYS A 158 -29.02 17.30 8.13
N VAL A 159 -28.80 16.11 7.57
CA VAL A 159 -28.48 15.94 6.14
C VAL A 159 -29.39 14.92 5.48
N ARG A 160 -29.21 13.63 5.80
CA ARG A 160 -30.00 12.53 5.23
C ARG A 160 -29.84 11.26 6.06
N ARG A 161 -30.95 10.57 6.35
CA ARG A 161 -30.94 9.24 6.96
C ARG A 161 -30.13 8.24 6.13
N GLY A 162 -29.35 7.40 6.80
CA GLY A 162 -28.51 6.36 6.17
C GLY A 162 -27.10 6.81 5.79
N LEU A 163 -26.73 8.07 6.02
CA LEU A 163 -25.34 8.52 5.88
C LEU A 163 -24.44 7.93 6.98
N SER A 164 -23.14 7.80 6.70
CA SER A 164 -22.18 7.33 7.69
C SER A 164 -21.10 8.38 7.91
N ALA A 165 -20.76 8.60 9.18
CA ALA A 165 -19.60 9.41 9.55
C ALA A 165 -18.36 8.52 9.63
N GLY A 166 -17.28 8.95 8.99
CA GLY A 166 -16.01 8.23 9.01
C GLY A 166 -14.86 9.21 9.21
N ARG A 167 -14.11 9.06 10.30
CA ARG A 167 -13.02 9.99 10.68
C ARG A 167 -12.06 10.31 9.54
N VAL A 168 -11.62 9.29 8.80
CA VAL A 168 -10.70 9.45 7.66
C VAL A 168 -11.45 9.69 6.35
N GLN A 169 -12.60 9.06 6.15
CA GLN A 169 -13.40 9.16 4.93
C GLN A 169 -13.92 10.59 4.70
N SER A 170 -14.37 11.26 5.76
CA SER A 170 -14.86 12.65 5.70
C SER A 170 -13.75 13.63 5.33
N VAL A 171 -12.51 13.43 5.80
CA VAL A 171 -11.36 14.25 5.40
C VAL A 171 -10.99 14.03 3.94
N ALA A 172 -10.99 12.76 3.48
CA ALA A 172 -10.75 12.46 2.07
C ALA A 172 -11.82 13.07 1.15
N LEU A 173 -13.09 13.01 1.55
CA LEU A 173 -14.19 13.67 0.84
C LEU A 173 -14.00 15.19 0.82
N LYS A 174 -13.57 15.78 1.94
CA LYS A 174 -13.27 17.22 2.00
C LYS A 174 -12.22 17.63 0.96
N LEU A 175 -11.14 16.87 0.80
CA LEU A 175 -10.13 17.18 -0.23
C LEU A 175 -10.70 17.22 -1.65
N VAL A 176 -11.67 16.36 -1.95
CA VAL A 176 -12.37 16.36 -3.25
C VAL A 176 -13.28 17.58 -3.35
N CYS A 177 -14.09 17.87 -2.34
CA CYS A 177 -14.96 19.04 -2.33
C CYS A 177 -14.19 20.36 -2.40
N ASP A 178 -13.04 20.46 -1.72
CA ASP A 178 -12.17 21.64 -1.76
C ASP A 178 -11.63 21.86 -3.18
N ARG A 179 -11.19 20.78 -3.86
CA ARG A 179 -10.75 20.84 -5.25
C ARG A 179 -11.89 21.23 -6.19
N GLU A 180 -13.10 20.70 -5.98
CA GLU A 180 -14.26 21.09 -6.79
C GLU A 180 -14.57 22.57 -6.61
N ALA A 181 -14.54 23.07 -5.37
CA ALA A 181 -14.73 24.50 -5.10
C ALA A 181 -13.60 25.39 -5.66
N GLU A 182 -12.37 24.88 -5.80
CA GLU A 182 -11.29 25.55 -6.53
C GLU A 182 -11.62 25.64 -8.03
N ILE A 183 -12.15 24.57 -8.63
CA ILE A 183 -12.56 24.52 -10.04
C ILE A 183 -13.75 25.46 -10.27
N ASP A 184 -14.78 25.43 -9.43
CA ASP A 184 -15.97 26.28 -9.55
C ASP A 184 -15.64 27.79 -9.46
N ARG A 185 -14.64 28.15 -8.65
CA ARG A 185 -14.18 29.53 -8.50
C ARG A 185 -13.11 29.94 -9.51
N PHE A 186 -12.68 29.01 -10.38
CA PHE A 186 -11.65 29.29 -11.36
C PHE A 186 -12.19 30.21 -12.45
N VAL A 187 -11.70 31.45 -12.49
CA VAL A 187 -11.97 32.39 -13.58
C VAL A 187 -10.92 32.17 -14.66
N SER A 188 -11.34 31.65 -15.81
CA SER A 188 -10.43 31.40 -16.94
C SER A 188 -9.93 32.73 -17.52
N GLU A 189 -8.62 32.85 -17.66
CA GLU A 189 -7.99 33.98 -18.36
C GLU A 189 -7.55 33.53 -19.76
N GLU A 190 -7.91 34.32 -20.76
CA GLU A 190 -7.40 34.14 -22.13
C GLU A 190 -5.90 34.44 -22.18
N TYR A 191 -5.15 33.60 -22.89
CA TYR A 191 -3.78 33.86 -23.25
C TYR A 191 -3.43 33.13 -24.54
N TRP A 192 -2.49 33.70 -25.28
CA TRP A 192 -2.05 33.20 -26.56
C TRP A 192 -0.57 32.80 -26.51
N HIS A 193 -0.23 31.80 -27.32
CA HIS A 193 1.14 31.43 -27.60
C HIS A 193 1.42 31.67 -29.06
N ILE A 194 2.48 32.45 -29.33
CA ILE A 194 2.98 32.67 -30.68
C ILE A 194 4.15 31.71 -30.88
N THR A 195 4.01 30.84 -31.87
CA THR A 195 5.03 29.86 -32.24
C THR A 195 5.43 30.12 -33.69
N ALA A 196 6.73 30.28 -33.93
CA ALA A 196 7.31 30.36 -35.26
C ALA A 196 7.89 29.00 -35.65
N ARG A 197 7.61 28.54 -36.86
CA ARG A 197 8.32 27.40 -37.45
C ARG A 197 9.53 27.92 -38.20
N LEU A 198 10.71 27.53 -37.76
CA LEU A 198 11.99 28.05 -38.24
C LEU A 198 12.83 26.92 -38.82
N ALA A 199 13.66 27.24 -39.80
CA ALA A 199 14.66 26.34 -40.35
C ALA A 199 16.05 26.94 -40.11
N GLY A 200 16.98 26.10 -39.65
CA GLY A 200 18.40 26.45 -39.66
C GLY A 200 19.03 26.25 -41.05
N ALA A 201 20.34 26.42 -41.14
CA ALA A 201 21.10 26.07 -42.36
C ALA A 201 21.02 24.57 -42.69
N GLN A 202 20.71 23.73 -41.70
CA GLN A 202 20.51 22.30 -41.87
C GLN A 202 19.12 21.90 -41.36
N PRO A 203 18.41 21.00 -42.05
CA PRO A 203 17.16 20.42 -41.57
C PRO A 203 17.38 19.59 -40.29
N PRO A 204 16.33 19.31 -39.49
CA PRO A 204 14.92 19.64 -39.74
C PRO A 204 14.52 21.05 -39.26
N GLU A 205 13.32 21.48 -39.67
CA GLU A 205 12.64 22.62 -39.07
C GLU A 205 12.32 22.37 -37.59
N PHE A 206 12.19 23.44 -36.82
CA PHE A 206 11.82 23.39 -35.41
C PHE A 206 10.88 24.54 -35.03
N ASP A 207 10.10 24.32 -33.99
CA ASP A 207 9.19 25.31 -33.43
C ASP A 207 9.90 26.16 -32.37
N ALA A 208 9.77 27.48 -32.48
CA ALA A 208 10.27 28.46 -31.53
C ALA A 208 9.11 29.29 -30.96
N LYS A 209 8.91 29.20 -29.64
CA LYS A 209 7.88 29.97 -28.93
C LYS A 209 8.38 31.37 -28.60
N LEU A 210 7.58 32.40 -28.84
CA LEU A 210 7.87 33.76 -28.38
C LEU A 210 7.89 33.79 -26.84
N LEU A 211 9.01 34.21 -26.26
CA LEU A 211 9.19 34.29 -24.81
C LEU A 211 9.21 35.73 -24.29
N LYS A 212 9.76 36.66 -25.06
CA LYS A 212 10.04 38.03 -24.64
C LYS A 212 9.81 39.03 -25.76
N ARG A 213 9.43 40.25 -25.38
CA ARG A 213 9.41 41.46 -26.22
C ARG A 213 10.14 42.56 -25.42
N ASP A 214 11.06 43.27 -26.08
CA ASP A 214 11.85 44.36 -25.46
C ASP A 214 12.54 43.96 -24.15
N GLY A 215 13.12 42.75 -24.12
CA GLY A 215 13.84 42.20 -22.96
C GLY A 215 12.96 41.64 -21.83
N SER A 216 11.65 41.90 -21.84
CA SER A 216 10.69 41.48 -20.81
C SER A 216 9.85 40.29 -21.26
N ALA A 217 9.44 39.43 -20.31
CA ALA A 217 8.53 38.32 -20.61
C ALA A 217 7.20 38.86 -21.12
N ILE A 218 6.71 38.32 -22.24
CA ILE A 218 5.45 38.75 -22.85
C ILE A 218 4.32 37.76 -22.49
N LYS A 219 3.18 38.29 -22.05
CA LYS A 219 1.90 37.59 -21.98
C LYS A 219 1.00 38.21 -23.04
N VAL A 220 0.54 37.41 -23.99
CA VAL A 220 -0.38 37.85 -25.04
C VAL A 220 -1.79 37.49 -24.57
N GLY A 221 -2.60 38.48 -24.23
CA GLY A 221 -3.89 38.27 -23.55
C GLY A 221 -5.07 38.02 -24.48
N ASN A 222 -4.99 38.46 -25.74
CA ASN A 222 -6.09 38.41 -26.69
C ASN A 222 -5.59 38.35 -28.15
N GLN A 223 -6.54 38.20 -29.08
CA GLN A 223 -6.25 38.14 -30.51
C GLN A 223 -5.60 39.42 -31.05
N GLU A 224 -6.03 40.62 -30.63
CA GLU A 224 -5.47 41.88 -31.13
C GLU A 224 -3.97 42.02 -30.81
N GLU A 225 -3.59 41.70 -29.58
CA GLU A 225 -2.19 41.65 -29.15
C GLU A 225 -1.40 40.58 -29.92
N ALA A 226 -2.02 39.43 -30.21
CA ALA A 226 -1.40 38.35 -30.97
C ALA A 226 -1.14 38.77 -32.42
N ASP A 227 -2.13 39.39 -33.07
CA ASP A 227 -2.05 39.87 -34.45
C ASP A 227 -1.02 41.00 -34.58
N ALA A 228 -0.95 41.91 -33.60
CA ALA A 228 0.07 42.95 -33.55
C ALA A 228 1.49 42.35 -33.45
N ALA A 229 1.69 41.38 -32.53
CA ALA A 229 2.97 40.70 -32.41
C ALA A 229 3.33 39.89 -33.68
N LEU A 230 2.36 39.24 -34.32
CA LEU A 230 2.58 38.52 -35.59
C LEU A 230 2.96 39.47 -36.73
N ALA A 231 2.35 40.65 -36.81
CA ALA A 231 2.66 41.64 -37.83
C ALA A 231 4.11 42.13 -37.74
N ASP A 232 4.66 42.25 -36.53
CA ASP A 232 6.06 42.59 -36.29
C ASP A 232 6.98 41.40 -36.62
N LEU A 233 6.66 40.20 -36.11
CA LEU A 233 7.48 39.01 -36.26
C LEU A 233 7.58 38.47 -37.70
N ARG A 234 6.54 38.66 -38.52
CA ARG A 234 6.56 38.28 -39.95
C ARG A 234 7.61 39.06 -40.76
N ARG A 235 8.00 40.24 -40.28
CA ARG A 235 9.00 41.10 -40.89
C ARG A 235 10.38 40.96 -40.24
N ALA A 236 10.48 40.19 -39.16
CA ALA A 236 11.71 40.04 -38.40
C ALA A 236 12.68 39.07 -39.08
N ALA A 237 13.97 39.39 -39.00
CA ALA A 237 15.04 38.44 -39.27
C ALA A 237 15.37 37.66 -38.00
N TRP A 238 15.44 36.34 -38.11
CA TRP A 238 15.68 35.45 -36.97
C TRP A 238 17.16 35.10 -36.88
N THR A 239 17.75 35.34 -35.72
CA THR A 239 19.14 34.96 -35.42
C THR A 239 19.20 34.20 -34.11
N VAL A 240 20.02 33.15 -34.07
CA VAL A 240 20.26 32.38 -32.84
C VAL A 240 21.13 33.22 -31.90
N ALA A 241 20.54 33.70 -30.81
CA ALA A 241 21.25 34.50 -29.81
C ALA A 241 22.14 33.67 -28.87
N SER A 242 21.73 32.43 -28.55
CA SER A 242 22.50 31.54 -27.69
C SER A 242 22.11 30.08 -27.90
N VAL A 243 23.06 29.17 -27.72
CA VAL A 243 22.84 27.71 -27.70
C VAL A 243 23.50 27.18 -26.44
N ALA A 244 22.76 26.37 -25.68
CA ALA A 244 23.27 25.74 -24.46
C ALA A 244 22.91 24.26 -24.43
N THR A 245 23.94 23.41 -24.32
CA THR A 245 23.79 21.97 -24.12
C THR A 245 24.07 21.66 -22.65
N ARG A 246 23.17 20.93 -22.01
CA ARG A 246 23.33 20.49 -20.62
C ARG A 246 23.08 19.01 -20.50
N GLU A 247 24.05 18.31 -19.92
CA GLU A 247 23.86 16.92 -19.52
C GLU A 247 23.02 16.86 -18.24
N ARG A 248 22.02 15.96 -18.21
CA ARG A 248 21.21 15.71 -17.02
C ARG A 248 21.27 14.23 -16.68
N LYS A 249 21.70 13.91 -15.47
CA LYS A 249 21.63 12.55 -14.93
C LYS A 249 20.23 12.29 -14.37
N LYS A 250 19.64 11.15 -14.76
CA LYS A 250 18.38 10.67 -14.22
C LYS A 250 18.65 9.45 -13.34
N ASN A 251 18.43 9.59 -12.04
CA ASN A 251 18.61 8.49 -11.10
C ASN A 251 17.46 7.48 -11.21
N ALA A 252 17.75 6.23 -10.87
CA ALA A 252 16.74 5.19 -10.73
C ALA A 252 15.70 5.56 -9.67
N VAL A 253 14.45 5.17 -9.91
CA VAL A 253 13.38 5.35 -8.93
C VAL A 253 13.49 4.31 -7.82
N PRO A 254 13.05 4.64 -6.58
CA PRO A 254 13.01 3.67 -5.50
C PRO A 254 12.10 2.47 -5.82
N PRO A 255 12.30 1.32 -5.15
CA PRO A 255 11.38 0.20 -5.14
C PRO A 255 9.95 0.61 -4.75
N PHE A 256 8.98 -0.18 -5.15
CA PHE A 256 7.58 0.11 -4.86
C PHE A 256 7.26 -0.02 -3.38
N ILE A 257 6.64 1.04 -2.83
CA ILE A 257 5.79 0.99 -1.64
C ILE A 257 4.32 0.93 -2.05
N THR A 258 3.41 0.65 -1.11
CA THR A 258 1.97 0.53 -1.41
C THR A 258 1.41 1.71 -2.20
N SER A 259 1.72 2.94 -1.78
CA SER A 259 1.21 4.15 -2.45
C SER A 259 1.74 4.32 -3.87
N LYS A 260 3.01 3.97 -4.10
CA LYS A 260 3.65 4.07 -5.42
C LYS A 260 3.20 2.96 -6.36
N LEU A 261 3.01 1.75 -5.84
CA LEU A 261 2.40 0.65 -6.59
C LEU A 261 0.98 1.03 -7.06
N GLN A 262 0.16 1.57 -6.15
CA GLN A 262 -1.20 2.00 -6.48
C GLN A 262 -1.24 3.10 -7.55
N GLN A 263 -0.35 4.09 -7.46
CA GLN A 263 -0.22 5.15 -8.47
C GLN A 263 0.24 4.60 -9.83
N ALA A 264 1.24 3.71 -9.84
CA ALA A 264 1.84 3.20 -11.07
C ALA A 264 0.95 2.18 -11.80
N ALA A 265 0.14 1.40 -11.08
CA ALA A 265 -0.70 0.35 -11.67
C ALA A 265 -1.81 0.88 -12.58
N ARG A 266 -2.23 2.15 -12.43
CA ARG A 266 -3.34 2.78 -13.18
C ARG A 266 -4.64 1.95 -13.18
N PHE A 267 -4.83 1.10 -12.18
CA PHE A 267 -6.07 0.37 -11.89
C PHE A 267 -6.79 0.99 -10.69
N PRO A 268 -8.10 0.72 -10.51
CA PRO A 268 -8.77 1.02 -9.26
C PRO A 268 -7.99 0.43 -8.09
N VAL A 269 -7.77 1.21 -7.03
CA VAL A 269 -6.94 0.82 -5.87
C VAL A 269 -7.33 -0.54 -5.32
N LYS A 270 -8.64 -0.81 -5.22
CA LYS A 270 -9.18 -2.10 -4.77
C LYS A 270 -8.70 -3.27 -5.64
N LYS A 271 -8.66 -3.10 -6.96
CA LYS A 271 -8.18 -4.14 -7.89
C LYS A 271 -6.69 -4.36 -7.75
N THR A 272 -5.89 -3.29 -7.65
CA THR A 272 -4.44 -3.39 -7.43
C THR A 272 -4.12 -4.17 -6.16
N MET A 273 -4.78 -3.83 -5.04
CA MET A 273 -4.53 -4.51 -3.77
C MET A 273 -5.04 -5.94 -3.74
N LEU A 274 -6.14 -6.25 -4.44
CA LEU A 274 -6.61 -7.63 -4.58
C LEU A 274 -5.58 -8.51 -5.30
N ILE A 275 -5.06 -8.05 -6.44
CA ILE A 275 -4.05 -8.77 -7.22
C ILE A 275 -2.76 -8.90 -6.39
N ALA A 276 -2.30 -7.82 -5.76
CA ALA A 276 -1.10 -7.87 -4.94
C ALA A 276 -1.24 -8.85 -3.74
N GLN A 277 -2.40 -8.91 -3.09
CA GLN A 277 -2.66 -9.90 -2.04
C GLN A 277 -2.54 -11.33 -2.60
N GLN A 278 -3.09 -11.61 -3.77
CA GLN A 278 -2.98 -12.93 -4.41
C GLN A 278 -1.54 -13.28 -4.75
N LEU A 279 -0.78 -12.32 -5.27
CA LEU A 279 0.64 -12.51 -5.58
C LEU A 279 1.47 -12.75 -4.31
N TYR A 280 1.15 -12.09 -3.19
CA TYR A 280 1.82 -12.32 -1.90
C TYR A 280 1.46 -13.70 -1.32
N GLU A 281 0.15 -13.99 -1.15
CA GLU A 281 -0.35 -15.22 -0.53
C GLU A 281 -0.03 -16.48 -1.34
N GLY A 282 0.00 -16.33 -2.65
CA GLY A 282 0.44 -17.32 -3.60
C GLY A 282 -0.59 -17.61 -4.68
N ILE A 283 -0.08 -17.84 -5.89
CA ILE A 283 -0.87 -18.28 -7.05
C ILE A 283 -0.38 -19.65 -7.53
N GLU A 284 -1.27 -20.43 -8.12
CA GLU A 284 -0.90 -21.71 -8.73
C GLU A 284 -0.10 -21.48 -10.01
N LEU A 285 1.12 -22.04 -10.04
CA LEU A 285 1.97 -22.05 -11.21
C LEU A 285 2.10 -23.49 -11.77
N PRO A 286 2.06 -23.68 -13.10
CA PRO A 286 2.26 -24.99 -13.70
C PRO A 286 3.59 -25.62 -13.26
N GLY A 287 3.54 -26.85 -12.75
CA GLY A 287 4.74 -27.59 -12.31
C GLY A 287 5.29 -27.18 -10.93
N GLU A 288 4.88 -26.03 -10.39
CA GLU A 288 5.37 -25.53 -9.10
C GLU A 288 4.27 -25.48 -8.03
N GLY A 289 2.99 -25.53 -8.37
CA GLY A 289 1.89 -25.38 -7.40
C GLY A 289 1.79 -23.95 -6.85
N ALA A 290 1.19 -23.77 -5.67
CA ALA A 290 1.06 -22.45 -5.04
C ALA A 290 2.43 -21.85 -4.65
N VAL A 291 2.72 -20.64 -5.14
CA VAL A 291 3.96 -19.89 -4.88
C VAL A 291 3.66 -18.41 -4.64
N GLY A 292 4.23 -17.85 -3.56
CA GLY A 292 4.25 -16.40 -3.31
C GLY A 292 5.26 -15.71 -4.22
N LEU A 293 4.82 -14.71 -4.98
CA LEU A 293 5.58 -14.05 -6.05
C LEU A 293 6.12 -12.67 -5.68
N ILE A 294 5.58 -12.05 -4.63
CA ILE A 294 6.03 -10.74 -4.16
C ILE A 294 6.15 -10.72 -2.64
N THR A 295 6.89 -9.74 -2.12
CA THR A 295 6.91 -9.39 -0.70
C THR A 295 5.58 -8.74 -0.29
N TYR A 296 5.41 -8.55 1.02
CA TYR A 296 4.21 -7.98 1.61
C TYR A 296 3.87 -6.61 1.00
N MET A 297 2.66 -6.49 0.45
CA MET A 297 2.25 -5.35 -0.37
C MET A 297 1.72 -4.15 0.43
N ARG A 298 1.61 -4.26 1.75
CA ARG A 298 1.22 -3.17 2.66
C ARG A 298 2.44 -2.67 3.43
N THR A 299 3.31 -1.97 2.69
CA THR A 299 4.61 -1.48 3.14
C THR A 299 4.77 0.00 2.81
N ASP A 300 5.41 0.74 3.70
CA ASP A 300 5.94 2.08 3.45
C ASP A 300 7.47 2.11 3.34
N SER A 301 8.12 0.94 3.37
CA SER A 301 9.56 0.77 3.28
C SER A 301 10.02 0.58 1.83
N THR A 302 11.04 1.34 1.42
CA THR A 302 11.75 1.12 0.14
C THR A 302 12.96 0.21 0.30
N ARG A 303 13.11 -0.44 1.46
CA ARG A 303 14.21 -1.33 1.79
C ARG A 303 14.11 -2.62 0.97
N VAL A 304 15.26 -3.10 0.53
CA VAL A 304 15.39 -4.39 -0.16
C VAL A 304 16.37 -5.23 0.64
N SER A 305 16.07 -6.53 0.80
CA SER A 305 16.96 -7.46 1.48
C SER A 305 18.28 -7.64 0.70
N GLU A 306 19.35 -8.00 1.40
CA GLU A 306 20.65 -8.25 0.75
C GLU A 306 20.58 -9.37 -0.29
N GLY A 307 19.76 -10.41 -0.03
CA GLY A 307 19.50 -11.48 -0.99
C GLY A 307 18.87 -10.96 -2.28
N ALA A 308 17.76 -10.21 -2.17
CA ALA A 308 17.09 -9.65 -3.35
C ALA A 308 17.96 -8.61 -4.09
N LEU A 309 18.80 -7.85 -3.38
CA LEU A 309 19.77 -6.94 -3.99
C LEU A 309 20.84 -7.69 -4.79
N THR A 310 21.30 -8.84 -4.29
CA THR A 310 22.28 -9.67 -4.99
C THR A 310 21.65 -10.27 -6.26
N GLU A 311 20.50 -10.89 -6.12
CA GLU A 311 19.76 -11.53 -7.23
C GLU A 311 19.43 -10.54 -8.35
N VAL A 312 18.94 -9.33 -8.01
CA VAL A 312 18.60 -8.33 -9.04
C VAL A 312 19.83 -7.79 -9.75
N ARG A 313 20.97 -7.63 -9.07
CA ARG A 313 22.23 -7.17 -9.68
C ARG A 313 22.78 -8.22 -10.64
N GLU A 314 22.75 -9.49 -10.25
CA GLU A 314 23.13 -10.62 -11.12
C GLU A 314 22.21 -10.67 -12.35
N HIS A 315 20.89 -10.55 -12.15
CA HIS A 315 19.93 -10.53 -13.25
C HIS A 315 20.20 -9.38 -14.24
N ILE A 316 20.48 -8.17 -13.73
CA ILE A 316 20.81 -7.01 -14.57
C ILE A 316 22.08 -7.28 -15.39
N GLY A 317 23.13 -7.79 -14.74
CA GLY A 317 24.40 -8.11 -15.41
C GLY A 317 24.26 -9.17 -16.49
N GLN A 318 23.48 -10.22 -16.24
CA GLN A 318 23.22 -11.30 -17.20
C GLN A 318 22.35 -10.84 -18.38
N LYS A 319 21.32 -10.01 -18.12
CA LYS A 319 20.31 -9.66 -19.12
C LYS A 319 20.65 -8.41 -19.94
N PHE A 320 21.28 -7.42 -19.31
CA PHE A 320 21.55 -6.12 -19.93
C PHE A 320 23.05 -5.84 -20.10
N GLY A 321 23.92 -6.59 -19.41
CA GLY A 321 25.37 -6.44 -19.46
C GLY A 321 25.94 -5.70 -18.24
N PRO A 322 27.27 -5.79 -18.01
CA PRO A 322 27.93 -5.27 -16.82
C PRO A 322 27.83 -3.73 -16.69
N ASP A 323 27.79 -3.00 -17.81
CA ASP A 323 27.69 -1.53 -17.82
C ASP A 323 26.36 -1.00 -17.25
N PHE A 324 25.34 -1.85 -17.18
CA PHE A 324 24.04 -1.53 -16.59
C PHE A 324 23.96 -1.85 -15.09
N VAL A 325 24.97 -2.52 -14.52
CA VAL A 325 25.03 -2.82 -13.09
C VAL A 325 25.71 -1.65 -12.39
N PRO A 326 25.02 -0.94 -11.47
CA PRO A 326 25.67 0.11 -10.70
C PRO A 326 26.86 -0.45 -9.92
N GLU A 327 27.98 0.27 -9.87
CA GLU A 327 29.19 -0.16 -9.16
C GLU A 327 28.88 -0.56 -7.71
N LYS A 328 28.06 0.25 -7.02
CA LYS A 328 27.58 0.00 -5.65
C LYS A 328 26.07 -0.27 -5.63
N PRO A 329 25.57 -1.11 -4.70
CA PRO A 329 24.14 -1.29 -4.50
C PRO A 329 23.45 0.05 -4.18
N ASN A 330 22.28 0.26 -4.80
CA ASN A 330 21.48 1.45 -4.53
C ASN A 330 20.62 1.24 -3.30
N PHE A 331 20.90 2.00 -2.23
CA PHE A 331 20.07 2.04 -1.03
C PHE A 331 19.18 3.28 -1.03
N TYR A 332 17.91 3.09 -0.71
CA TYR A 332 16.92 4.16 -0.66
C TYR A 332 16.53 4.45 0.78
N ARG A 333 16.65 5.73 1.19
CA ARG A 333 16.42 6.14 2.58
C ARG A 333 14.93 6.07 2.94
N ALA A 334 14.63 5.46 4.07
CA ALA A 334 13.30 5.51 4.67
C ALA A 334 12.93 6.95 5.06
N LYS A 335 11.64 7.29 4.94
CA LYS A 335 11.12 8.58 5.43
C LYS A 335 11.12 8.59 6.96
N LYS A 336 11.29 9.76 7.59
CA LYS A 336 11.34 9.91 9.06
C LYS A 336 10.10 9.37 9.78
N ASP A 337 8.92 9.40 9.13
CA ASP A 337 7.65 8.97 9.71
C ASP A 337 7.19 7.58 9.22
N ALA A 338 8.06 6.84 8.55
CA ALA A 338 7.74 5.49 8.08
C ALA A 338 7.71 4.51 9.27
N GLN A 339 6.76 3.58 9.24
CA GLN A 339 6.74 2.45 10.18
C GLN A 339 7.79 1.40 9.79
N ASP A 340 8.35 1.50 8.58
CA ASP A 340 9.43 0.67 8.06
C ASP A 340 9.06 -0.82 8.10
N ALA A 341 7.80 -1.08 7.72
CA ALA A 341 7.19 -2.42 7.67
C ALA A 341 7.35 -3.04 6.29
#